data_AF-A0A6M2D5V9-F1
#
_entry.id   AF-A0A6M2D5V9-F1
#
_cell.length_a   1.000
_cell.length_b   1.000
_cell.length_c   1.000
_cell.angle_alpha   90.00
_cell.angle_beta   90.00
_cell.angle_gamma   90.00
#
_symmetry.space_group_name_H-M   'P 1'
#
loop_
_entity.id
_entity.type
_entity.pdbx_description
1 polymer ?
#
loop_
_entity_poly.entity_id
_entity_poly.type
_entity_poly.pdbx_seq_one_letter_code
_entity_poly.pdbx_strand_id
1 'polypeptide(L)'
;TNETHAEDVYPITARAHDLWCSNYQLYDPMGKILRLRITIEITTGMQSPFPAILNATLPMIKLWRVASKTAEIDMNNKTRIVLNMLNMYNPQIHRNVKRYRLKCKFQGRINYDGYFAYKDNHRYHTVGVGHLENFQKGLVRLAPWYLEYFVEGEYEQRIIVSV
;
A
#
# COMPACT_ATOMS: atom_id res chain seq x y z
N THR A 1 0.97 -25.29 -29.70
CA THR A 1 1.20 -25.18 -28.24
C THR A 1 2.57 -24.55 -28.07
N ASN A 2 2.64 -23.30 -27.60
CA ASN A 2 3.94 -22.67 -27.32
C ASN A 2 4.48 -23.36 -26.06
N GLU A 3 5.42 -24.28 -26.26
CA GLU A 3 6.17 -24.90 -25.17
C GLU A 3 7.06 -23.83 -24.55
N THR A 4 6.73 -23.40 -23.33
CA THR A 4 7.60 -22.54 -22.54
C THR A 4 8.87 -23.33 -22.24
N HIS A 5 10.02 -22.88 -22.74
CA HIS A 5 11.28 -23.57 -22.49
C HIS A 5 11.57 -23.54 -20.97
N ALA A 6 12.18 -24.61 -20.45
CA ALA A 6 12.47 -24.72 -19.01
C ALA A 6 13.37 -23.57 -18.48
N GLU A 7 14.13 -22.94 -19.37
CA GLU A 7 15.01 -21.80 -19.10
C GLU A 7 14.23 -20.48 -18.91
N ASP A 8 12.96 -20.43 -19.34
CA ASP A 8 12.06 -19.28 -19.21
C ASP A 8 11.16 -19.35 -17.97
N VAL A 9 11.31 -20.40 -17.15
CA VAL A 9 10.51 -20.62 -15.93
C VAL A 9 11.28 -20.19 -14.69
N TYR A 10 10.74 -19.21 -13.97
CA TYR A 10 11.31 -18.67 -12.73
C TYR A 10 10.24 -18.55 -11.63
N PRO A 11 10.64 -18.58 -10.34
CA PRO A 11 9.70 -18.46 -9.23
C PRO A 11 9.00 -17.10 -9.25
N ILE A 12 7.76 -17.07 -8.75
CA ILE A 12 7.00 -15.83 -8.63
C ILE A 12 7.77 -14.81 -7.77
N THR A 13 7.90 -13.61 -8.30
CA THR A 13 8.33 -12.42 -7.57
C THR A 13 7.16 -11.45 -7.44
N ALA A 14 7.00 -10.87 -6.25
CA ALA A 14 6.04 -9.81 -6.02
C ALA A 14 6.78 -8.47 -5.93
N ARG A 15 6.32 -7.48 -6.69
CA ARG A 15 6.87 -6.13 -6.67
C ARG A 15 5.72 -5.16 -6.44
N ALA A 16 5.76 -4.49 -5.30
CA ALA A 16 4.82 -3.42 -5.03
C ALA A 16 5.40 -2.09 -5.52
N HIS A 17 4.53 -1.27 -6.09
CA HIS A 17 4.84 0.10 -6.53
C HIS A 17 4.35 1.09 -5.47
N ASP A 18 4.69 2.36 -5.68
CA ASP A 18 4.38 3.41 -4.71
C ASP A 18 2.88 3.47 -4.35
N LEU A 19 2.60 3.82 -3.10
CA LEU A 19 1.27 4.16 -2.63
C LEU A 19 0.99 5.63 -2.99
N TRP A 20 -0.07 5.91 -3.74
CA TRP A 20 -0.42 7.29 -4.07
C TRP A 20 -1.82 7.67 -3.62
N CYS A 21 -1.96 8.95 -3.35
CA CYS A 21 -3.21 9.64 -3.07
C CYS A 21 -3.25 10.87 -3.99
N SER A 22 -4.30 11.02 -4.78
CA SER A 22 -4.42 12.09 -5.80
C SER A 22 -4.64 13.49 -5.21
N ASN A 23 -4.25 13.72 -3.96
CA ASN A 23 -4.34 15.01 -3.30
C ASN A 23 -2.96 15.69 -3.30
N TYR A 24 -2.74 16.54 -4.30
CA TYR A 24 -1.51 17.32 -4.45
C TYR A 24 -1.55 18.65 -3.69
N GLN A 25 -2.62 18.93 -2.93
CA GLN A 25 -2.74 20.18 -2.20
C GLN A 25 -1.79 20.20 -1.01
N LEU A 26 -1.08 21.32 -0.86
CA LEU A 26 -0.30 21.61 0.33
C LEU A 26 -1.23 22.20 1.39
N TYR A 27 -1.33 21.54 2.54
CA TYR A 27 -2.16 21.97 3.64
C TYR A 27 -1.34 22.72 4.70
N ASP A 28 -1.73 23.96 5.00
CA ASP A 28 -1.20 24.73 6.13
C ASP A 28 -2.23 24.74 7.28
N PRO A 29 -1.98 24.03 8.39
CA PRO A 29 -2.90 24.00 9.52
C PRO A 29 -2.88 25.30 10.37
N MET A 30 -2.12 26.33 9.97
CA MET A 30 -2.00 27.63 10.65
C MET A 30 -1.68 27.50 12.15
N GLY A 31 -0.56 26.85 12.45
CA GLY A 31 -0.10 26.65 13.83
C GLY A 31 1.04 25.63 13.91
N LYS A 32 1.63 25.46 15.10
CA LYS A 32 2.65 24.42 15.32
C LYS A 32 1.96 23.07 15.45
N ILE A 33 2.32 22.12 14.60
CA ILE A 33 1.80 20.75 14.69
C ILE A 33 2.38 20.09 15.95
N LEU A 34 1.49 19.62 16.81
CA LEU A 34 1.81 18.91 18.05
C LEU A 34 1.64 17.40 17.88
N ARG A 35 0.72 16.97 17.02
CA ARG A 35 0.50 15.55 16.72
C ARG A 35 0.13 15.35 15.26
N LEU A 36 0.73 14.33 14.66
CA LEU A 36 0.38 13.83 13.33
C LEU A 36 0.23 12.31 13.41
N ARG A 37 -1.02 11.85 13.34
CA ARG A 37 -1.37 10.44 13.26
C ARG A 37 -1.91 10.14 11.88
N ILE A 38 -1.34 9.14 11.24
CA ILE A 38 -1.77 8.60 9.96
C ILE A 38 -2.54 7.30 10.22
N THR A 39 -3.61 7.09 9.47
CA THR A 39 -4.34 5.82 9.44
C THR A 39 -4.63 5.46 8.00
N ILE A 40 -4.33 4.22 7.64
CA ILE A 40 -4.59 3.62 6.33
C ILE A 40 -5.59 2.51 6.59
N GLU A 41 -6.81 2.67 6.12
CA GLU A 41 -7.86 1.65 6.17
C GLU A 41 -7.92 0.98 4.79
N ILE A 42 -7.69 -0.33 4.73
CA ILE A 42 -7.59 -1.09 3.49
C ILE A 42 -8.95 -1.71 3.20
N THR A 43 -9.56 -1.32 2.09
CA THR A 43 -10.89 -1.82 1.67
C THR A 43 -10.78 -3.06 0.81
N THR A 44 -9.76 -3.12 -0.04
CA THR A 44 -9.45 -4.26 -0.91
C THR A 44 -8.05 -4.75 -0.59
N GLY A 45 -7.96 -5.52 0.49
CA GLY A 45 -6.73 -6.20 0.89
C GLY A 45 -6.57 -7.52 0.15
N MET A 46 -5.35 -8.04 0.13
CA MET A 46 -5.07 -9.36 -0.41
C MET A 46 -4.20 -10.12 0.58
N GLN A 47 -4.49 -11.41 0.72
CA GLN A 47 -3.65 -12.36 1.41
C GLN A 47 -2.85 -13.12 0.36
N SER A 48 -1.59 -12.76 0.22
CA SER A 48 -0.65 -13.40 -0.70
C SER A 48 0.40 -14.17 0.09
N PRO A 49 0.87 -15.32 -0.42
CA PRO A 49 2.05 -15.97 0.14
C PRO A 49 3.34 -15.17 -0.10
N PHE A 50 3.29 -14.13 -0.95
CA PHE A 50 4.40 -13.23 -1.23
C PHE A 50 4.24 -11.90 -0.46
N PRO A 51 5.34 -11.29 0.01
CA PRO A 51 5.29 -9.98 0.65
C PRO A 51 4.65 -8.90 -0.24
N ALA A 52 3.77 -8.09 0.33
CA ALA A 52 3.12 -6.96 -0.32
C ALA A 52 3.56 -5.65 0.32
N ILE A 53 4.86 -5.36 0.24
CA ILE A 53 5.49 -4.20 0.89
C ILE A 53 5.52 -3.02 -0.08
N LEU A 54 4.69 -2.00 0.17
CA LEU A 54 4.66 -0.77 -0.62
C LEU A 54 5.53 0.31 0.00
N ASN A 55 6.26 1.03 -0.85
CA ASN A 55 6.91 2.27 -0.44
C ASN A 55 5.90 3.41 -0.48
N ALA A 56 5.82 4.18 0.60
CA ALA A 56 4.96 5.35 0.69
C ALA A 56 5.75 6.54 1.19
N THR A 57 5.66 7.66 0.48
CA THR A 57 6.17 8.94 0.97
C THR A 57 5.11 9.59 1.86
N LEU A 58 5.38 9.66 3.16
CA LEU A 58 4.45 10.15 4.18
C LEU A 58 4.87 11.52 4.74
N PRO A 59 3.94 12.40 5.13
CA PRO A 59 2.50 12.28 4.89
C PRO A 59 2.16 12.38 3.39
N MET A 60 1.17 11.60 2.93
CA MET A 60 0.77 11.62 1.51
C MET A 60 0.04 12.91 1.14
N ILE A 61 -0.73 13.48 2.08
CA ILE A 61 -1.27 14.83 1.94
C ILE A 61 -0.24 15.79 2.55
N LYS A 62 0.47 16.52 1.69
CA LYS A 62 1.60 17.37 2.09
C LYS A 62 1.16 18.41 3.11
N LEU A 63 1.94 18.53 4.20
CA LEU A 63 1.73 19.52 5.25
C LEU A 63 2.85 20.54 5.23
N TRP A 64 2.49 21.82 5.38
CA TRP A 64 3.48 22.88 5.51
C TRP A 64 4.41 22.61 6.71
N ARG A 65 5.73 22.78 6.50
CA ARG A 65 6.79 22.57 7.52
C ARG A 65 6.88 21.15 8.09
N VAL A 66 6.31 20.15 7.42
CA VAL A 66 6.52 18.73 7.76
C VAL A 66 7.34 18.09 6.66
N ALA A 67 8.55 17.63 6.99
CA ALA A 67 9.38 16.89 6.05
C ALA A 67 8.75 15.53 5.73
N SER A 68 8.69 15.20 4.45
CA SER A 68 8.25 13.88 4.02
C SER A 68 9.32 12.81 4.30
N LYS A 69 8.88 11.59 4.60
CA LYS A 69 9.75 10.43 4.80
C LYS A 69 9.17 9.22 4.08
N THR A 70 10.02 8.45 3.42
CA THR A 70 9.64 7.15 2.86
C THR A 70 9.46 6.15 3.99
N ALA A 71 8.38 5.38 3.94
CA ALA A 71 8.12 4.26 4.82
C ALA A 71 7.73 3.03 4.01
N GLU A 72 8.24 1.87 4.41
CA GLU A 72 7.80 0.58 3.92
C GLU A 72 6.54 0.16 4.67
N ILE A 73 5.49 -0.18 3.92
CA ILE A 73 4.18 -0.54 4.46
C ILE A 73 3.82 -1.93 3.94
N ASP A 74 3.87 -2.92 4.83
CA ASP A 74 3.35 -4.26 4.56
C ASP A 74 1.82 -4.23 4.55
N MET A 75 1.24 -4.41 3.36
CA MET A 75 -0.21 -4.46 3.16
C MET A 75 -0.76 -5.89 3.22
N ASN A 76 0.11 -6.91 3.32
CA ASN A 76 -0.32 -8.30 3.23
C ASN A 76 -1.20 -8.66 4.43
N ASN A 77 -2.40 -9.15 4.16
CA ASN A 77 -3.39 -9.52 5.19
C ASN A 77 -3.65 -8.40 6.22
N LYS A 78 -3.51 -7.13 5.84
CA LYS A 78 -3.83 -5.98 6.69
C LYS A 78 -5.18 -5.40 6.28
N THR A 79 -5.97 -5.03 7.29
CA THR A 79 -7.18 -4.23 7.11
C THR A 79 -6.96 -2.78 7.57
N ARG A 80 -5.99 -2.55 8.45
CA ARG A 80 -5.73 -1.26 9.06
C ARG A 80 -4.28 -1.09 9.48
N ILE A 81 -3.71 0.06 9.17
CA ILE A 81 -2.35 0.45 9.56
C ILE A 81 -2.38 1.84 10.20
N VAL A 82 -1.71 1.99 11.34
CA VAL A 82 -1.66 3.25 12.10
C VAL A 82 -0.21 3.65 12.31
N LEU A 83 0.14 4.86 11.88
CA LEU A 83 1.49 5.41 12.01
C LEU A 83 1.42 6.72 12.80
N ASN A 84 2.28 6.86 13.82
CA ASN A 84 2.40 8.11 14.59
C ASN A 84 3.69 8.82 14.17
N MET A 85 3.59 9.75 13.21
CA MET A 85 4.78 10.48 12.72
C MET A 85 5.27 11.54 13.70
N LEU A 86 4.36 12.10 14.50
CA LEU A 86 4.68 13.13 15.48
C LEU A 86 3.75 13.02 16.69
N ASN A 87 4.30 13.07 17.90
CA ASN A 87 3.52 12.96 19.13
C ASN A 87 4.12 13.80 20.28
N MET A 88 3.94 15.12 20.21
CA MET A 88 4.33 16.09 21.25
C MET A 88 3.11 16.63 22.04
N TYR A 89 1.89 16.22 21.68
CA TYR A 89 0.68 16.73 22.31
C TYR A 89 0.54 16.22 23.75
N ASN A 90 0.55 17.16 24.69
CA ASN A 90 0.21 16.94 26.09
C ASN A 90 -1.00 17.83 26.48
N PRO A 91 -2.15 17.25 26.87
CA PRO A 91 -3.36 18.02 27.19
C PRO A 91 -3.24 18.90 28.44
N GLN A 92 -2.31 18.62 29.36
CA GLN A 92 -2.08 19.46 30.54
C GLN A 92 -1.36 20.77 30.19
N ILE A 93 -0.50 20.72 29.17
CA ILE A 93 0.33 21.84 28.71
C ILE A 93 -0.39 22.61 27.60
N HIS A 94 -1.01 21.91 26.65
CA HIS A 94 -1.59 22.50 25.44
C HIS A 94 -3.11 22.65 25.59
N ARG A 95 -3.54 23.83 26.06
CA ARG A 95 -4.97 24.14 26.28
C ARG A 95 -5.71 24.62 25.03
N ASN A 96 -5.05 25.43 24.21
CA ASN A 96 -5.62 25.99 22.98
C ASN A 96 -5.11 25.21 21.78
N VAL A 97 -5.91 24.25 21.30
CA VAL A 97 -5.56 23.42 20.14
C VAL A 97 -6.67 23.37 19.12
N LYS A 98 -6.29 23.38 17.84
CA LYS A 98 -7.17 23.03 16.71
C LYS A 98 -6.89 21.62 16.27
N ARG A 99 -7.93 20.94 15.80
CA ARG A 99 -7.87 19.56 15.29
C ARG A 99 -8.32 19.55 13.84
N TYR A 100 -7.54 18.92 13.00
CA TYR A 100 -7.84 18.76 11.59
C TYR A 100 -7.84 17.29 11.20
N ARG A 101 -8.69 16.96 10.23
CA ARG A 101 -8.84 15.63 9.66
C ARG A 101 -8.80 15.77 8.15
N LEU A 102 -7.74 15.26 7.54
CA LEU A 102 -7.61 15.22 6.08
C LEU A 102 -7.76 13.77 5.64
N LYS A 103 -8.44 13.57 4.52
CA LYS A 103 -8.71 12.25 3.95
C LYS A 103 -8.45 12.23 2.47
N CYS A 104 -8.06 11.09 1.96
CA CYS A 104 -8.13 10.78 0.53
C CYS A 104 -8.28 9.29 0.32
N LYS A 105 -8.80 8.91 -0.85
CA LYS A 105 -8.66 7.54 -1.33
C LYS A 105 -7.21 7.33 -1.76
N PHE A 106 -6.65 6.18 -1.42
CA PHE A 106 -5.36 5.77 -1.92
C PHE A 106 -5.52 4.57 -2.85
N GLN A 107 -4.54 4.42 -3.74
CA GLN A 107 -4.37 3.24 -4.54
C GLN A 107 -2.88 2.86 -4.52
N GLY A 108 -2.61 1.56 -4.47
CA GLY A 108 -1.28 1.00 -4.61
C GLY A 108 -1.35 -0.15 -5.60
N ARG A 109 -0.26 -0.36 -6.34
CA ARG A 109 -0.18 -1.42 -7.35
C ARG A 109 0.81 -2.49 -6.92
N ILE A 110 0.45 -3.75 -7.06
CA ILE A 110 1.32 -4.90 -6.82
C ILE A 110 1.35 -5.77 -8.08
N ASN A 111 2.55 -6.10 -8.53
CA ASN A 111 2.76 -6.93 -9.70
C ASN A 111 3.35 -8.28 -9.27
N TYR A 112 2.77 -9.36 -9.77
CA TYR A 112 3.28 -10.71 -9.64
C TYR A 112 3.83 -11.16 -10.98
N ASP A 113 5.04 -11.69 -10.94
CA ASP A 113 5.76 -12.09 -12.15
C ASP A 113 6.46 -13.43 -11.91
N GLY A 114 6.08 -14.44 -12.68
CA GLY A 114 6.70 -15.77 -12.67
C GLY A 114 5.69 -16.92 -12.63
N TYR A 115 6.17 -18.06 -12.15
CA TYR A 115 5.48 -19.34 -12.25
C TYR A 115 5.41 -20.07 -10.91
N PHE A 116 4.33 -20.80 -10.68
CA PHE A 116 4.26 -21.81 -9.63
C PHE A 116 4.41 -23.21 -10.23
N ALA A 117 5.08 -24.09 -9.50
CA ALA A 117 5.21 -25.49 -9.85
C ALA A 117 4.44 -26.35 -8.85
N TYR A 118 3.75 -27.38 -9.34
CA TYR A 118 3.11 -28.38 -8.50
C TYR A 118 3.31 -29.77 -9.09
N LYS A 119 3.23 -30.78 -8.23
CA LYS A 119 3.34 -32.18 -8.61
C LYS A 119 1.99 -32.84 -8.41
N ASP A 120 1.46 -33.48 -9.44
CA ASP A 120 0.36 -34.43 -9.29
C ASP A 120 0.92 -35.85 -9.05
N ASN A 121 0.06 -36.86 -9.04
CA ASN A 121 0.50 -38.24 -8.76
C ASN A 121 1.62 -38.75 -9.70
N HIS A 122 1.80 -38.16 -10.90
CA HIS A 122 2.66 -38.72 -11.94
C HIS A 122 3.59 -37.69 -12.63
N ARG A 123 3.34 -36.38 -12.54
CA ARG A 123 4.07 -35.36 -13.29
C ARG A 123 4.24 -34.06 -12.53
N TYR A 124 5.28 -33.32 -12.87
CA TYR A 124 5.46 -31.93 -12.48
C TYR A 124 4.82 -31.02 -13.52
N HIS A 125 4.14 -29.99 -13.04
CA HIS A 125 3.48 -28.98 -13.83
C HIS A 125 4.01 -27.60 -13.44
N THR A 126 4.06 -26.71 -14.41
CA THR A 126 4.37 -25.30 -14.21
C THR A 126 3.23 -24.46 -14.76
N VAL A 127 2.82 -23.44 -14.02
CA VAL A 127 1.73 -22.56 -14.41
C VAL A 127 2.13 -21.12 -14.08
N GLY A 128 1.97 -20.23 -15.06
CA GLY A 128 2.25 -18.82 -14.88
C GLY A 128 1.23 -18.16 -13.94
N VAL A 129 1.68 -17.22 -13.13
CA VAL A 129 0.83 -16.54 -12.13
C VAL A 129 -0.33 -15.77 -12.75
N GLY A 130 -0.23 -15.39 -14.04
CA GLY A 130 -1.31 -14.77 -14.78
C GLY A 130 -2.57 -15.65 -14.90
N HIS A 131 -2.44 -16.97 -14.76
CA HIS A 131 -3.60 -17.87 -14.73
C HIS A 131 -4.42 -17.80 -13.41
N LEU A 132 -3.96 -17.04 -12.41
CA LEU A 132 -4.72 -16.72 -11.19
C LEU A 132 -5.65 -15.51 -11.37
N GLU A 133 -5.93 -15.10 -12.61
CA GLU A 133 -6.77 -13.95 -12.90
C GLU A 133 -8.16 -14.05 -12.27
N ASN A 134 -8.60 -12.95 -11.68
CA ASN A 134 -9.93 -12.83 -11.12
C ASN A 134 -10.33 -11.36 -11.07
N PHE A 135 -10.98 -10.89 -12.13
CA PHE A 135 -11.39 -9.49 -12.28
C PHE A 135 -12.32 -9.03 -11.14
N GLN A 136 -13.19 -9.90 -10.64
CA GLN A 136 -14.08 -9.58 -9.50
C GLN A 136 -13.31 -9.35 -8.20
N LYS A 137 -12.09 -9.89 -8.09
CA LYS A 137 -11.18 -9.69 -6.96
C LYS A 137 -10.06 -8.70 -7.28
N GLY A 138 -10.10 -8.01 -8.43
CA GLY A 138 -9.08 -7.03 -8.82
C GLY A 138 -7.75 -7.63 -9.29
N LEU A 139 -7.70 -8.93 -9.58
CA LEU A 139 -6.53 -9.60 -10.15
C LEU A 139 -6.62 -9.61 -11.68
N VAL A 140 -5.77 -8.82 -12.33
CA VAL A 140 -5.81 -8.58 -13.78
C VAL A 140 -4.62 -9.26 -14.45
N ARG A 141 -4.87 -10.16 -15.41
CA ARG A 141 -3.81 -10.77 -16.21
C ARG A 141 -3.32 -9.79 -17.27
N LEU A 142 -2.00 -9.56 -17.30
CA LEU A 142 -1.34 -8.83 -18.38
C LEU A 142 -0.56 -9.77 -19.33
N ALA A 143 -0.08 -10.90 -18.82
CA ALA A 143 0.55 -11.98 -19.59
C ALA A 143 0.33 -13.33 -18.87
N PRO A 144 0.57 -14.49 -19.50
CA PRO A 144 0.42 -15.80 -18.84
C PRO A 144 1.22 -15.92 -17.53
N TRP A 145 2.36 -15.26 -17.43
CA TRP A 145 3.26 -15.23 -16.26
C TRP A 145 3.21 -13.90 -15.49
N TYR A 146 2.26 -13.02 -15.78
CA TYR A 146 2.19 -11.68 -15.17
C TYR A 146 0.79 -11.29 -14.74
N LEU A 147 0.66 -10.90 -13.48
CA LEU A 147 -0.59 -10.54 -12.84
C LEU A 147 -0.45 -9.20 -12.11
N GLU A 148 -1.41 -8.30 -12.27
CA GLU A 148 -1.48 -7.02 -11.59
C GLU A 148 -2.63 -7.03 -10.56
N TYR A 149 -2.40 -6.41 -9.41
CA TYR A 149 -3.38 -6.24 -8.35
C TYR A 149 -3.34 -4.81 -7.80
N PHE A 150 -4.51 -4.22 -7.59
CA PHE A 150 -4.63 -2.91 -6.95
C PHE A 150 -5.14 -3.04 -5.51
N VAL A 151 -4.33 -2.57 -4.56
CA VAL A 151 -4.76 -2.36 -3.19
C VAL A 151 -5.38 -0.98 -3.08
N GLU A 152 -6.59 -0.90 -2.52
CA GLU A 152 -7.32 0.36 -2.39
C GLU A 152 -7.86 0.54 -0.98
N GLY A 153 -8.04 1.81 -0.62
CA GLY A 153 -8.63 2.14 0.67
C GLY A 153 -8.68 3.62 0.96
N GLU A 154 -8.82 3.94 2.24
CA GLU A 154 -8.89 5.30 2.75
C GLU A 154 -7.64 5.64 3.56
N TYR A 155 -7.04 6.75 3.21
CA TYR A 155 -5.94 7.36 3.94
C TYR A 155 -6.45 8.55 4.74
N GLU A 156 -6.05 8.63 6.00
CA GLU A 156 -6.45 9.68 6.92
C GLU A 156 -5.25 10.26 7.69
N GLN A 157 -5.17 11.59 7.73
CA GLN A 157 -4.29 12.35 8.62
C GLN A 157 -5.10 13.05 9.70
N ARG A 158 -4.87 12.70 10.97
CA ARG A 158 -5.33 13.46 12.13
C ARG A 158 -4.22 14.34 12.66
N ILE A 159 -4.49 15.64 12.67
CA ILE A 159 -3.53 16.68 13.01
C ILE A 159 -4.05 17.42 14.23
N ILE A 160 -3.19 17.63 15.22
CA ILE A 160 -3.45 18.55 16.34
C ILE A 160 -2.42 19.66 16.26
N VAL A 161 -2.86 20.91 16.28
CA VAL A 161 -1.97 22.09 16.29
C VAL A 161 -2.23 22.96 17.51
N SER A 162 -1.18 23.60 18.02
CA SER A 162 -1.36 24.72 18.96
C SER A 162 -1.76 25.97 18.20
N VAL A 163 -2.71 26.72 18.78
CA VAL A 163 -3.11 28.07 18.33
C VAL A 163 -2.51 29.10 19.26
#